data_AF-A0A7X7BZE9-F1
#
_entry.id   AF-A0A7X7BZE9-F1
#
_cell.length_a   1.000
_cell.length_b   1.000
_cell.length_c   1.000
_cell.angle_alpha   90.00
_cell.angle_beta   90.00
_cell.angle_gamma   90.00
#
_symmetry.space_group_name_H-M   'P 1'
#
loop_
_entity.id
_entity.type
_entity.pdbx_description
1 polymer ?
#
loop_
_entity_poly.entity_id
_entity_poly.type
_entity_poly.pdbx_seq_one_letter_code
_entity_poly.pdbx_strand_id
1 'polypeptide(L)'
;MDLQKNIRDRCHVNTNDDGDSFVGVKADTDDAIIYFPIGYQLPANDDDLRVDINNLLGVLAAFMKEDRVIEVSKFEAPRTVDFPMHAYLKVIRSFLRMGRYYIETDPQFRTDTKGKT
;
A
#
# COMPACT_ATOMS: atom_id res chain seq x y z
N MET A 1 4.41 10.81 -5.61
CA MET A 1 3.97 10.45 -4.25
C MET A 1 4.51 11.45 -3.24
N ASP A 2 3.63 12.30 -2.72
CA ASP A 2 3.98 13.25 -1.66
C ASP A 2 4.07 12.52 -0.31
N LEU A 3 5.29 12.38 0.22
CA LEU A 3 5.59 11.70 1.48
C LEU A 3 5.13 12.51 2.71
N GLN A 4 4.71 13.76 2.53
CA GLN A 4 4.22 14.63 3.60
C GLN A 4 2.73 14.39 3.92
N LYS A 5 1.97 13.76 3.01
CA LYS A 5 0.54 13.47 3.25
C LYS A 5 0.35 12.44 4.36
N ASN A 6 -0.57 12.71 5.28
CA ASN A 6 -0.90 11.78 6.34
C ASN A 6 -1.59 10.53 5.76
N ILE A 7 -1.48 9.38 6.45
CA ILE A 7 -2.14 8.13 6.05
C ILE A 7 -3.68 8.28 5.98
N ARG A 8 -4.26 9.14 6.82
CA ARG A 8 -5.69 9.44 6.82
C ARG A 8 -6.14 10.13 5.53
N ASP A 9 -5.33 11.02 4.97
CA ASP A 9 -5.63 11.72 3.71
C ASP A 9 -5.62 10.78 2.50
N ARG A 10 -5.07 9.57 2.69
CA ARG A 10 -5.03 8.49 1.69
C ARG A 10 -6.16 7.49 1.88
N CYS A 11 -7.06 7.70 2.84
CA CYS A 11 -8.21 6.84 3.11
C CYS A 11 -9.50 7.55 2.73
N HIS A 12 -10.29 6.91 1.86
CA HIS A 12 -11.61 7.38 1.44
C HIS A 12 -12.67 6.37 1.87
N VAL A 13 -13.80 6.84 2.38
CA VAL A 13 -14.95 5.98 2.68
C VAL A 13 -16.00 6.22 1.61
N ASN A 14 -16.42 5.15 0.95
CA ASN A 14 -17.37 5.24 -0.14
C ASN A 14 -18.70 5.86 0.31
N THR A 15 -19.19 6.77 -0.51
CA THR A 15 -20.48 7.45 -0.35
C THR A 15 -21.59 6.78 -1.15
N ASN A 16 -21.23 5.93 -2.13
CA ASN A 16 -22.16 5.27 -3.06
C ASN A 16 -22.97 6.25 -3.95
N ASP A 17 -22.56 7.52 -3.96
CA ASP A 17 -23.02 8.55 -4.89
C ASP A 17 -22.07 8.62 -6.10
N ASP A 18 -22.59 8.95 -7.28
CA ASP A 18 -21.81 9.17 -8.52
C ASP A 18 -20.77 8.08 -8.88
N GLY A 19 -21.05 6.81 -8.56
CA GLY A 19 -20.17 5.68 -8.88
C GLY A 19 -19.03 5.47 -7.89
N ASP A 20 -19.07 6.10 -6.72
CA ASP A 20 -18.17 5.90 -5.59
C ASP A 20 -18.48 4.59 -4.84
N SER A 21 -18.29 3.46 -5.53
CA SER A 21 -18.61 2.11 -5.03
C SER A 21 -17.40 1.16 -5.02
N PHE A 22 -16.25 1.60 -5.51
CA PHE A 22 -15.04 0.77 -5.60
C PHE A 22 -14.43 0.55 -4.20
N VAL A 23 -14.11 -0.69 -3.84
CA VAL A 23 -13.45 -1.02 -2.57
C VAL A 23 -12.11 -1.66 -2.85
N GLY A 24 -11.04 -1.09 -2.31
CA GLY A 24 -9.67 -1.56 -2.56
C GLY A 24 -8.66 -0.43 -2.65
N VAL A 25 -7.53 -0.70 -3.30
CA VAL A 25 -6.45 0.29 -3.49
C VAL A 25 -6.46 0.75 -4.94
N LYS A 26 -6.56 2.06 -5.14
CA LYS A 26 -6.42 2.70 -6.44
C LYS A 26 -5.13 3.50 -6.44
N ALA A 27 -4.21 3.15 -7.33
CA ALA A 27 -2.97 3.87 -7.54
C ALA A 27 -2.99 4.50 -8.93
N ASP A 28 -2.76 5.81 -8.99
CA ASP A 28 -2.51 6.55 -10.24
C ASP A 28 -1.04 7.00 -10.29
N THR A 29 -0.70 7.90 -11.21
CA THR A 29 0.67 8.40 -11.39
C THR A 29 1.21 9.17 -10.18
N ASP A 30 0.33 9.76 -9.38
CA ASP A 30 0.70 10.76 -8.39
C ASP A 30 0.41 10.30 -6.97
N ASP A 31 -0.66 9.51 -6.79
CA ASP A 31 -1.17 9.10 -5.50
C ASP A 31 -1.71 7.66 -5.45
N ALA A 32 -1.77 7.13 -4.23
CA ALA A 32 -2.41 5.87 -3.91
C ALA A 32 -3.44 6.10 -2.82
N ILE A 33 -4.71 5.84 -3.14
CA ILE A 33 -5.87 6.02 -2.27
C ILE A 33 -6.48 4.66 -1.94
N ILE A 34 -6.82 4.48 -0.67
CA ILE A 34 -7.46 3.28 -0.13
C ILE A 34 -8.94 3.59 0.05
N TYR A 35 -9.79 2.85 -0.65
CA TYR A 35 -11.24 2.99 -0.63
C TYR A 35 -11.86 1.95 0.30
N PHE A 36 -12.49 2.42 1.37
CA PHE A 36 -13.22 1.64 2.36
C PHE A 36 -14.70 1.52 1.97
N PRO A 37 -15.37 0.42 2.36
CA PRO A 37 -16.80 0.23 2.11
C PRO A 37 -17.65 1.31 2.80
N ILE A 38 -18.84 1.56 2.25
CA ILE A 38 -19.79 2.52 2.83
C ILE A 38 -20.12 2.19 4.28
N GLY A 39 -20.21 3.23 5.12
CA GLY A 39 -20.51 3.10 6.54
C GLY A 39 -19.33 2.66 7.41
N TYR A 40 -18.13 2.52 6.83
CA TYR A 40 -16.93 2.26 7.62
C TYR A 40 -16.52 3.50 8.41
N GLN A 41 -16.29 3.35 9.71
CA GLN A 41 -15.84 4.44 10.58
C GLN A 41 -14.32 4.37 10.74
N LEU A 42 -13.60 5.30 10.11
CA LEU A 42 -12.14 5.36 10.22
C LEU A 42 -11.72 5.74 11.65
N PRO A 43 -10.85 4.94 12.31
CA PRO A 43 -10.37 5.23 13.66
C PRO A 43 -9.60 6.55 13.68
N ALA A 44 -9.58 7.23 14.82
CA ALA A 44 -8.89 8.51 14.97
C ALA A 44 -7.36 8.36 15.01
N ASN A 45 -6.88 7.20 15.46
CA ASN A 45 -5.48 6.88 15.64
C ASN A 45 -4.89 6.20 14.39
N ASP A 46 -3.68 6.62 14.00
CA ASP A 46 -2.97 6.08 12.85
C ASP A 46 -2.62 4.60 13.01
N ASP A 47 -2.34 4.13 14.23
CA ASP A 47 -1.99 2.72 14.45
C ASP A 47 -3.19 1.80 14.22
N ASP A 48 -4.36 2.18 14.72
CA ASP A 48 -5.62 1.46 14.47
C ASP A 48 -5.99 1.55 12.98
N LEU A 49 -5.76 2.70 12.34
CA LEU A 49 -6.00 2.86 10.90
C LEU A 49 -5.12 1.92 10.06
N ARG A 50 -3.85 1.71 10.44
CA ARG A 50 -2.96 0.73 9.79
C ARG A 50 -3.47 -0.70 9.95
N VAL A 51 -4.05 -1.03 11.11
CA VAL A 51 -4.68 -2.34 11.34
C VAL A 51 -5.87 -2.51 10.40
N ASP A 52 -6.72 -1.50 10.28
CA ASP A 52 -7.90 -1.51 9.42
C ASP A 52 -7.56 -1.63 7.93
N ILE A 53 -6.52 -0.93 7.46
CA ILE A 53 -5.99 -1.10 6.09
C ILE A 53 -5.53 -2.54 5.85
N ASN A 54 -4.81 -3.14 6.79
CA ASN A 54 -4.38 -4.54 6.67
C ASN A 54 -5.56 -5.51 6.67
N ASN A 55 -6.59 -5.24 7.46
CA ASN A 55 -7.81 -6.04 7.49
C ASN A 55 -8.52 -5.99 6.13
N LEU A 56 -8.69 -4.79 5.56
CA LEU A 56 -9.27 -4.60 4.23
C LEU A 56 -8.51 -5.41 3.17
N LEU A 57 -7.19 -5.24 3.10
CA LEU A 57 -6.35 -5.98 2.15
C LEU A 57 -6.42 -7.49 2.36
N GLY A 58 -6.49 -7.93 3.63
CA GLY A 58 -6.64 -9.33 4.00
C GLY A 58 -7.96 -9.93 3.52
N VAL A 59 -9.06 -9.20 3.67
CA VAL A 59 -10.38 -9.60 3.15
C VAL A 59 -10.33 -9.69 1.63
N LEU A 60 -9.83 -8.67 0.93
CA LEU A 60 -9.71 -8.67 -0.52
C LEU A 60 -8.88 -9.86 -1.02
N ALA A 61 -7.74 -10.14 -0.39
CA ALA A 61 -6.90 -11.26 -0.76
C ALA A 61 -7.56 -12.63 -0.51
N ALA A 62 -8.42 -12.76 0.51
CA ALA A 62 -9.16 -13.99 0.77
C ALA A 62 -10.16 -14.33 -0.35
N PHE A 63 -10.67 -13.32 -1.06
CA PHE A 63 -11.57 -13.50 -2.20
C PHE A 63 -10.85 -13.59 -3.55
N MET A 64 -9.54 -13.36 -3.60
CA MET A 64 -8.75 -13.46 -4.82
C MET A 64 -8.03 -14.81 -4.91
N LYS A 65 -8.03 -15.40 -6.10
CA LYS A 65 -7.32 -16.65 -6.36
C LYS A 65 -5.84 -16.47 -6.05
N GLU A 66 -5.26 -17.42 -5.32
CA GLU A 66 -3.81 -17.54 -5.24
C GLU A 66 -3.30 -18.04 -6.59
N ASP A 67 -2.91 -17.12 -7.46
CA ASP A 67 -2.22 -17.47 -8.70
C ASP A 67 -0.87 -18.10 -8.35
N ARG A 68 -0.86 -19.42 -8.31
CA ARG A 68 0.36 -20.20 -8.21
C ARG A 68 1.09 -20.10 -9.54
N VAL A 69 2.18 -19.34 -9.51
CA VAL A 69 3.30 -19.39 -10.46
C VAL A 69 2.99 -18.80 -11.83
N ILE A 70 3.61 -17.66 -12.13
CA ILE A 70 3.76 -17.14 -13.49
C ILE A 70 4.85 -17.99 -14.17
N GLU A 71 4.54 -19.22 -14.58
CA GLU A 71 5.26 -19.90 -15.66
C GLU A 71 4.60 -19.51 -16.97
N VAL A 72 4.74 -18.24 -17.34
CA VAL A 72 4.22 -17.74 -18.61
C VAL A 72 5.32 -17.91 -19.65
N SER A 73 5.07 -18.76 -20.64
CA SER A 73 5.81 -18.81 -21.89
C SER A 73 5.99 -17.39 -22.43
N LYS A 74 7.24 -16.98 -22.72
CA LYS A 74 7.64 -15.62 -23.15
C LYS A 74 6.98 -15.11 -24.45
N PHE A 75 6.02 -15.86 -25.02
CA PHE A 75 5.44 -15.64 -26.34
C PHE A 75 3.91 -15.56 -26.39
N GLU A 76 3.21 -15.52 -25.24
CA GLU A 76 1.77 -15.30 -25.26
C GLU A 76 1.41 -13.80 -25.27
N ALA A 77 0.33 -13.45 -25.98
CA ALA A 77 -0.23 -12.10 -26.01
C ALA A 77 -0.53 -11.59 -24.59
N PRO A 78 -0.47 -10.27 -24.33
CA PRO A 78 -0.72 -9.71 -23.00
C PRO A 78 -2.11 -10.14 -22.52
N ARG A 79 -2.15 -11.12 -21.62
CA ARG A 79 -3.38 -11.47 -20.91
C ARG A 79 -3.61 -10.42 -19.85
N THR A 80 -4.87 -9.99 -19.67
CA THR A 80 -5.28 -9.22 -18.51
C THR A 80 -5.03 -10.11 -17.28
N VAL A 81 -3.89 -9.94 -16.63
CA VAL A 81 -3.58 -10.67 -15.41
C VAL A 81 -4.45 -10.11 -14.29
N ASP A 82 -5.03 -10.99 -13.49
CA ASP A 82 -5.70 -10.58 -12.26
C ASP A 82 -4.68 -9.90 -11.33
N PHE A 83 -5.13 -8.90 -10.57
CA PHE A 83 -4.22 -8.12 -9.73
C PHE A 83 -3.57 -9.04 -8.67
N PRO A 84 -2.22 -9.14 -8.59
CA PRO A 84 -1.56 -10.16 -7.77
C PRO A 84 -1.49 -9.75 -6.29
N MET A 85 -2.65 -9.62 -5.64
CA MET A 85 -2.79 -9.17 -4.24
C MET A 85 -1.88 -9.93 -3.27
N HIS A 86 -1.79 -11.25 -3.43
CA HIS A 86 -1.00 -12.12 -2.55
C HIS A 86 0.50 -11.80 -2.61
N ALA A 87 1.02 -11.47 -3.79
CA ALA A 87 2.43 -11.09 -3.96
C ALA A 87 2.72 -9.75 -3.26
N TYR A 88 1.86 -8.75 -3.45
CA TYR A 88 1.99 -7.46 -2.78
C TYR A 88 1.88 -7.58 -1.26
N LEU A 89 0.89 -8.30 -0.76
CA LEU A 89 0.75 -8.56 0.68
C LEU A 89 1.98 -9.24 1.27
N LYS A 90 2.58 -10.19 0.54
CA LYS A 90 3.81 -10.85 0.97
C LYS A 90 4.96 -9.85 1.10
N VAL A 91 5.13 -8.95 0.12
CA VAL A 91 6.17 -7.90 0.16
C VAL A 91 5.92 -6.93 1.31
N ILE A 92 4.70 -6.42 1.45
CA ILE A 92 4.30 -5.47 2.50
C ILE A 92 4.55 -6.08 3.89
N ARG A 93 4.04 -7.30 4.13
CA ARG A 93 4.22 -8.00 5.42
C ARG A 93 5.70 -8.29 5.71
N SER A 94 6.46 -8.71 4.70
CA SER A 94 7.89 -8.95 4.87
C SER A 94 8.63 -7.67 5.23
N PHE A 95 8.31 -6.56 4.56
CA PHE A 95 8.87 -5.24 4.85
C PHE A 95 8.59 -4.80 6.29
N LEU A 96 7.31 -4.82 6.69
CA LEU A 96 6.87 -4.43 8.04
C LEU A 96 7.52 -5.30 9.13
N ARG A 97 7.64 -6.61 8.89
CA ARG A 97 8.27 -7.55 9.83
C ARG A 97 9.78 -7.34 9.96
N MET A 98 10.47 -7.04 8.86
CA MET A 98 11.92 -6.85 8.86
C MET A 98 12.33 -5.48 9.40
N GLY A 99 11.44 -4.49 9.38
CA GLY A 99 11.63 -3.15 9.97
C GLY A 99 12.66 -2.26 9.27
N ARG A 100 13.56 -2.82 8.45
CA ARG A 100 14.63 -2.14 7.72
C ARG A 100 14.98 -2.91 6.44
N TYR A 101 14.32 -2.61 5.32
CA TYR A 101 14.72 -3.13 4.00
C TYR A 101 15.47 -2.07 3.19
N TYR A 102 15.06 -0.81 3.31
CA TYR A 102 15.73 0.35 2.74
C TYR A 102 15.30 1.59 3.53
N ILE A 103 16.26 2.38 4.02
CA ILE A 103 16.04 3.71 4.59
C ILE A 103 17.01 4.61 3.85
N GLU A 104 16.50 5.59 3.10
CA GLU A 104 17.35 6.66 2.57
C GLU A 104 17.93 7.42 3.75
N THR A 105 19.20 7.17 4.03
CA THR A 105 19.97 7.97 4.98
C THR A 105 20.67 9.07 4.21
N ASP A 106 20.13 10.27 4.27
CA ASP A 106 20.84 11.46 3.79
C ASP A 106 21.95 11.81 4.77
N PRO A 107 23.23 11.90 4.34
CA PRO A 107 24.32 12.29 5.22
C PRO A 107 24.13 13.76 5.65
N GLN A 108 23.77 13.96 6.92
CA GLN A 108 23.77 15.31 7.51
C GLN A 108 25.21 15.71 7.86
N PHE A 109 25.78 16.62 7.07
CA PHE A 109 27.05 17.26 7.41
C PHE A 109 26.82 18.35 8.46
N ARG A 110 27.38 18.15 9.67
CA ARG A 110 27.44 19.20 10.70
C ARG A 110 28.83 19.83 10.66
N THR A 111 28.87 21.16 10.63
CA THR A 111 30.10 21.93 10.85
C THR A 111 30.47 21.83 12.33
N ASP A 112 31.49 21.02 12.62
CA ASP A 112 32.13 21.00 13.94
C ASP A 112 33.42 21.83 13.89
N THR A 113 33.84 22.35 15.05
CA THR A 113 35.04 23.17 15.20
C THR A 113 36.35 22.36 15.11
N LYS A 114 36.25 21.02 15.05
CA LYS A 114 37.41 20.13 14.93
C LYS A 114 37.27 19.26 13.69
N GLY A 115 38.28 19.29 12.82
CA GLY A 115 38.39 18.36 11.71
C GLY A 115 38.63 16.94 12.21
N LYS A 116 37.97 15.96 11.59
CA LYS A 116 38.23 14.53 11.84
C LYS A 116 39.56 14.18 11.18
N THR A 117 40.60 13.97 11.99
CA THR A 117 41.90 13.44 11.55
C THR A 117 41.83 11.93 11.41
#